data_AF-A0A9D6X5L1-F1
#
_entry.id   AF-A0A9D6X5L1-F1
#
_cell.length_a   1.000
_cell.length_b   1.000
_cell.length_c   1.000
_cell.angle_alpha   90.00
_cell.angle_beta   90.00
_cell.angle_gamma   90.00
#
_symmetry.space_group_name_H-M   'P 1'
#
loop_
_entity.id
_entity.type
_entity.pdbx_description
1 polymer ?
#
loop_
_entity_poly.entity_id
_entity_poly.type
_entity_poly.pdbx_seq_one_letter_code
_entity_poly.pdbx_strand_id
1 'polypeptide(L)'
;MTAAPRIVSWNLTRVCNLACGHCYLDAVQRRREAGDELATVEALRVVAELGALAPGAMLVLTGGEPLLRRDLDTLIEAAAAQELMPVVGTNGVLLSPARAQALRRAGAVGVGISIDSVESGFHDRLRGVNGAWQRALNGARAAREAGLGVLLQATLFEENRGDLAGFVALAKDTGAMALNFFFLVCTGRGVTQTDLSGAQYDAALAEILRLQAIHPELMIRARCAPYARRLLGLQAGHGDALHADWSSACLAGRSYFRITPAGEVTACPYIPHAEGRLRETPLARIWAEGAGFVRLRHEMPGGKCGRCDFRISCGGCRARALASAGDLMAEDGKCGYLPAPGALPETPPCAAAHGAAVAWTPQARELLERIPGFVRARVQERIEQAARQESVTAITPEFMHDHRPRGPWVPVRPAQGADIVVRG
;
A
#
# COMPACT_ATOMS: atom_id res chain seq x y z
N MET A 1 12.52 17.72 11.41
CA MET A 1 12.14 17.60 9.98
C MET A 1 11.08 16.50 9.86
N THR A 2 9.99 16.75 9.15
CA THR A 2 8.93 15.76 8.89
C THR A 2 9.46 14.69 7.94
N ALA A 3 9.26 13.40 8.26
CA ALA A 3 9.65 12.32 7.37
C ALA A 3 8.92 12.44 6.01
N ALA A 4 9.61 12.10 4.92
CA ALA A 4 9.00 12.07 3.59
C ALA A 4 7.91 10.98 3.51
N PRO A 5 6.83 11.22 2.74
CA PRO A 5 5.83 10.19 2.46
C PRO A 5 6.49 9.02 1.71
N ARG A 6 6.08 7.79 2.01
CA ARG A 6 6.59 6.57 1.35
C ARG A 6 5.64 6.07 0.26
N ILE A 7 4.34 6.35 0.40
CA ILE A 7 3.30 5.92 -0.52
C ILE A 7 2.35 7.08 -0.75
N VAL A 8 2.07 7.40 -2.01
CA VAL A 8 1.07 8.39 -2.38
C VAL A 8 0.04 7.72 -3.28
N SER A 9 -1.23 7.85 -2.96
CA SER A 9 -2.30 7.42 -3.88
C SER A 9 -2.89 8.63 -4.57
N TRP A 10 -2.96 8.62 -5.89
CA TRP A 10 -3.57 9.70 -6.64
C TRP A 10 -4.75 9.18 -7.45
N ASN A 11 -5.94 9.63 -7.08
CA ASN A 11 -7.10 9.49 -7.93
C ASN A 11 -6.96 10.46 -9.11
N LEU A 12 -6.57 9.96 -10.28
CA LEU A 12 -6.33 10.77 -11.47
C LEU A 12 -7.61 11.26 -12.14
N THR A 13 -8.72 10.54 -11.95
CA THR A 13 -10.01 10.86 -12.54
C THR A 13 -11.14 10.28 -11.70
N ARG A 14 -12.35 10.86 -11.78
CA ARG A 14 -13.61 10.28 -11.30
C ARG A 14 -14.29 9.41 -12.35
N VAL A 15 -13.84 9.42 -13.61
CA VAL A 15 -14.47 8.63 -14.68
C VAL A 15 -14.12 7.15 -14.53
N CYS A 16 -15.11 6.26 -14.60
CA CYS A 16 -14.94 4.81 -14.55
C CYS A 16 -15.85 4.09 -15.56
N ASN A 17 -15.37 2.97 -16.09
CA ASN A 17 -16.14 2.07 -16.96
C ASN A 17 -16.98 1.04 -16.18
N LEU A 18 -16.94 1.06 -14.85
CA LEU A 18 -17.69 0.19 -13.95
C LEU A 18 -18.61 1.02 -13.02
N ALA A 19 -19.49 0.33 -12.29
CA ALA A 19 -20.45 0.94 -11.37
C ALA A 19 -20.45 0.22 -10.01
N CYS A 20 -19.26 -0.02 -9.45
CA CYS A 20 -19.10 -0.87 -8.27
C CYS A 20 -19.93 -0.38 -7.08
N GLY A 21 -20.65 -1.28 -6.40
CA GLY A 21 -21.50 -0.96 -5.24
C GLY A 21 -20.73 -0.44 -4.03
N HIS A 22 -19.43 -0.74 -3.92
CA HIS A 22 -18.57 -0.34 -2.80
C HIS A 22 -17.60 0.82 -3.12
N CYS A 23 -17.78 1.50 -4.25
CA CYS A 23 -16.82 2.50 -4.71
C CYS A 23 -16.71 3.69 -3.75
N TYR A 24 -15.56 3.84 -3.09
CA TYR A 24 -15.32 4.95 -2.15
C TYR A 24 -15.27 6.32 -2.84
N LEU A 25 -14.86 6.37 -4.11
CA LEU A 25 -14.73 7.61 -4.88
C LEU A 25 -16.07 8.10 -5.44
N ASP A 26 -17.09 7.24 -5.42
CA ASP A 26 -18.35 7.45 -6.14
C ASP A 26 -18.11 7.85 -7.60
N ALA A 27 -17.32 7.03 -8.30
CA ALA A 27 -16.89 7.29 -9.66
C ALA A 27 -18.07 7.39 -10.64
N VAL A 28 -17.98 8.32 -11.58
CA VAL A 28 -19.01 8.66 -12.58
C VAL A 28 -18.70 8.00 -13.92
N GLN A 29 -19.70 7.78 -14.77
CA GLN A 29 -19.51 7.17 -16.09
C GLN A 29 -19.35 8.21 -17.21
N ARG A 30 -19.83 9.45 -17.01
CA ARG A 30 -19.78 10.49 -18.06
C ARG A 30 -18.76 11.55 -17.69
N ARG A 31 -17.84 11.83 -18.63
CA ARG A 31 -16.77 12.83 -18.46
C ARG A 31 -17.27 14.23 -18.08
N ARG A 32 -18.46 14.63 -18.53
CA ARG A 32 -19.06 15.93 -18.16
C ARG A 32 -19.31 16.09 -16.65
N GLU A 33 -19.41 15.00 -15.91
CA GLU A 33 -19.61 14.99 -14.45
C GLU A 33 -18.28 15.12 -13.70
N ALA A 34 -17.16 15.17 -14.43
CA ALA A 34 -15.78 15.21 -13.95
C ALA A 34 -15.02 16.43 -14.52
N GLY A 35 -15.63 17.62 -14.45
CA GLY A 35 -15.12 18.84 -15.09
C GLY A 35 -14.05 19.61 -14.31
N ASP A 36 -13.80 19.26 -13.05
CA ASP A 36 -12.91 19.96 -12.10
C ASP A 36 -11.53 19.31 -11.93
N GLU A 37 -11.25 18.25 -12.69
CA GLU A 37 -10.03 17.46 -12.62
C GLU A 37 -8.78 18.27 -13.01
N LEU A 38 -7.62 17.88 -12.47
CA LEU A 38 -6.34 18.45 -12.86
C LEU A 38 -6.04 18.15 -14.33
N ALA A 39 -5.85 19.21 -15.12
CA ALA A 39 -5.39 19.11 -16.49
C ALA A 39 -3.97 18.51 -16.56
N THR A 40 -3.54 18.07 -17.75
CA THR A 40 -2.23 17.42 -17.93
C THR A 40 -1.06 18.27 -17.42
N VAL A 41 -1.05 19.57 -17.72
CA VAL A 41 0.01 20.49 -17.26
C VAL A 41 0.03 20.60 -15.74
N GLU A 42 -1.13 20.72 -15.10
CA GLU A 42 -1.23 20.76 -13.63
C GLU A 42 -0.79 19.44 -13.02
N ALA A 43 -1.17 18.32 -13.62
CA ALA A 43 -0.77 17.00 -13.15
C ALA A 43 0.74 16.77 -13.25
N LEU A 44 1.38 17.20 -14.35
CA LEU A 44 2.84 17.14 -14.49
C LEU A 44 3.57 17.99 -13.44
N ARG A 45 3.03 19.16 -13.08
CA ARG A 45 3.56 19.95 -11.96
C ARG A 45 3.50 19.18 -10.64
N VAL A 46 2.36 18.54 -10.35
CA VAL A 46 2.19 17.74 -9.13
C VAL A 46 3.16 16.55 -9.11
N VAL A 47 3.42 15.90 -10.24
CA VAL A 47 4.43 14.83 -10.34
C VAL A 47 5.83 15.36 -9.99
N ALA A 48 6.21 16.54 -10.49
CA ALA A 48 7.49 17.17 -10.15
C ALA A 48 7.58 17.53 -8.66
N GLU A 49 6.51 18.08 -8.07
CA GLU A 49 6.46 18.36 -6.63
C GLU A 49 6.58 17.09 -5.78
N LEU A 50 5.96 15.98 -6.22
CA LEU A 50 6.08 14.67 -5.57
C LEU A 50 7.50 14.12 -5.64
N GLY A 51 8.13 14.21 -6.81
CA GLY A 51 9.53 13.82 -7.01
C GLY A 51 10.48 14.57 -6.09
N ALA A 52 10.34 15.89 -6.01
CA ALA A 52 11.15 16.72 -5.12
C ALA A 52 10.88 16.43 -3.63
N LEU A 53 9.64 16.15 -3.25
CA LEU A 53 9.27 15.88 -1.85
C LEU A 53 9.71 14.48 -1.39
N ALA A 54 9.61 13.47 -2.26
CA ALA A 54 9.80 12.08 -1.88
C ALA A 54 10.34 11.20 -3.02
N PRO A 55 11.61 11.37 -3.41
CA PRO A 55 12.27 10.45 -4.32
C PRO A 55 12.16 9.01 -3.82
N GLY A 56 11.87 8.07 -4.71
CA GLY A 56 11.66 6.65 -4.38
C GLY A 56 10.30 6.32 -3.76
N ALA A 57 9.37 7.27 -3.60
CA ALA A 57 8.03 6.96 -3.11
C ALA A 57 7.24 6.13 -4.12
N MET A 58 6.38 5.24 -3.60
CA MET A 58 5.41 4.53 -4.42
C MET A 58 4.25 5.47 -4.79
N LEU A 59 4.12 5.79 -6.07
CA LEU A 59 3.02 6.59 -6.60
C LEU A 59 1.96 5.65 -7.19
N VAL A 60 0.88 5.44 -6.45
CA VAL A 60 -0.27 4.64 -6.89
C VAL A 60 -1.21 5.53 -7.71
N LEU A 61 -1.10 5.45 -9.02
CA LEU A 61 -1.96 6.11 -9.99
C LEU A 61 -3.27 5.31 -10.13
N THR A 62 -4.36 5.86 -9.59
CA THR A 62 -5.68 5.21 -9.51
C THR A 62 -6.78 6.24 -9.84
N GLY A 63 -8.01 6.07 -9.37
CA GLY A 63 -9.14 6.95 -9.68
C GLY A 63 -10.45 6.18 -9.75
N GLY A 64 -11.35 6.64 -10.61
CA GLY A 64 -12.42 5.81 -11.14
C GLY A 64 -11.79 4.65 -11.89
N GLU A 65 -11.35 4.87 -13.13
CA GLU A 65 -10.48 3.96 -13.86
C GLU A 65 -9.34 4.74 -14.54
N PRO A 66 -8.07 4.62 -14.09
CA PRO A 66 -6.97 5.36 -14.68
C PRO A 66 -6.74 5.03 -16.15
N LEU A 67 -7.06 3.82 -16.63
CA LEU A 67 -6.91 3.45 -18.04
C LEU A 67 -7.81 4.25 -19.00
N LEU A 68 -8.79 5.00 -18.49
CA LEU A 68 -9.63 5.91 -19.28
C LEU A 68 -9.01 7.32 -19.45
N ARG A 69 -7.91 7.60 -18.75
CA ARG A 69 -7.22 8.88 -18.82
C ARG A 69 -6.22 8.88 -19.99
N ARG A 70 -6.37 9.84 -20.91
CA ARG A 70 -5.62 9.88 -22.19
C ARG A 70 -4.12 10.12 -22.02
N ASP A 71 -3.74 10.91 -21.02
CA ASP A 71 -2.38 11.31 -20.69
C ASP A 71 -1.73 10.40 -19.63
N LEU A 72 -2.30 9.22 -19.33
CA LEU A 72 -1.76 8.33 -18.28
C LEU A 72 -0.29 7.96 -18.54
N ASP A 73 0.07 7.61 -19.78
CA ASP A 73 1.42 7.16 -20.11
C ASP A 73 2.44 8.28 -19.89
N THR A 74 2.10 9.51 -20.29
CA THR A 74 2.89 10.71 -20.03
C THR A 74 3.11 10.95 -18.52
N LEU A 75 2.09 10.72 -17.69
CA LEU A 75 2.24 10.87 -16.23
C LEU A 75 3.13 9.78 -15.62
N ILE A 76 3.07 8.55 -16.13
CA ILE A 76 3.94 7.45 -15.71
C ILE A 76 5.40 7.75 -16.08
N GLU A 77 5.65 8.20 -17.31
CA GLU A 77 6.99 8.59 -17.78
C GLU A 77 7.57 9.71 -16.94
N ALA A 78 6.78 10.76 -16.68
CA ALA A 78 7.19 11.87 -15.83
C ALA A 78 7.49 11.41 -14.39
N ALA A 79 6.66 10.52 -13.83
CA ALA A 79 6.86 10.02 -12.47
C ALA A 79 8.13 9.16 -12.37
N ALA A 80 8.38 8.28 -13.33
CA ALA A 80 9.59 7.47 -13.39
C ALA A 80 10.86 8.35 -13.54
N ALA A 81 10.80 9.40 -14.36
CA ALA A 81 11.89 10.37 -14.53
C ALA A 81 12.19 11.16 -13.25
N GLN A 82 11.21 11.29 -12.36
CA GLN A 82 11.32 11.94 -11.04
C GLN A 82 11.66 10.94 -9.91
N GLU A 83 12.20 9.76 -10.26
CA GLU A 83 12.59 8.70 -9.33
C GLU A 83 11.44 8.13 -8.46
N LEU A 84 10.18 8.38 -8.81
CA LEU A 84 9.04 7.74 -8.17
C LEU A 84 8.88 6.31 -8.71
N MET A 85 8.13 5.47 -7.99
CA MET A 85 7.72 4.14 -8.45
C MET A 85 6.25 4.17 -8.89
N PRO A 86 5.94 4.31 -10.20
CA PRO A 86 4.56 4.38 -10.65
C PRO A 86 3.92 2.98 -10.62
N VAL A 87 2.80 2.87 -9.90
CA VAL A 87 1.97 1.67 -9.83
C VAL A 87 0.55 2.02 -10.26
N VAL A 88 0.00 1.30 -11.23
CA VAL A 88 -1.36 1.59 -11.73
C VAL A 88 -2.40 0.75 -11.00
N GLY A 89 -3.29 1.40 -10.24
CA GLY A 89 -4.43 0.75 -9.58
C GLY A 89 -5.66 0.76 -10.49
N THR A 90 -6.00 -0.38 -11.08
CA THR A 90 -7.02 -0.54 -12.12
C THR A 90 -8.04 -1.64 -11.76
N ASN A 91 -9.22 -1.59 -12.35
CA ASN A 91 -10.17 -2.71 -12.34
C ASN A 91 -9.76 -3.85 -13.29
N GLY A 92 -8.76 -3.64 -14.15
CA GLY A 92 -8.18 -4.67 -15.02
C GLY A 92 -8.98 -4.97 -16.30
N VAL A 93 -10.23 -4.50 -16.42
CA VAL A 93 -11.12 -4.82 -17.56
C VAL A 93 -10.56 -4.33 -18.90
N LEU A 94 -9.87 -3.20 -18.91
CA LEU A 94 -9.30 -2.58 -20.12
C LEU A 94 -7.81 -2.90 -20.30
N LEU A 95 -7.23 -3.75 -19.45
CA LEU A 95 -5.80 -4.03 -19.45
C LEU A 95 -5.48 -5.16 -20.44
N SER A 96 -5.49 -4.85 -21.74
CA SER A 96 -5.04 -5.78 -22.78
C SER A 96 -3.52 -6.00 -22.76
N PRO A 97 -2.99 -7.05 -23.42
CA PRO A 97 -1.55 -7.25 -23.58
C PRO A 97 -0.83 -6.01 -24.14
N ALA A 98 -1.39 -5.38 -25.18
CA ALA A 98 -0.83 -4.17 -25.76
C ALA A 98 -0.83 -3.00 -24.76
N ARG A 99 -1.90 -2.86 -23.96
CA ARG A 99 -1.97 -1.81 -22.94
C ARG A 99 -0.97 -2.06 -21.80
N ALA A 100 -0.85 -3.29 -21.32
CA ALA A 100 0.12 -3.67 -20.30
C ALA A 100 1.56 -3.37 -20.75
N GLN A 101 1.91 -3.71 -21.99
CA GLN A 101 3.21 -3.37 -22.57
C GLN A 101 3.44 -1.86 -22.67
N ALA A 102 2.40 -1.09 -23.03
CA ALA A 102 2.50 0.38 -23.06
C ALA A 102 2.80 0.96 -21.68
N LEU A 103 2.09 0.51 -20.63
CA LEU A 103 2.36 0.93 -19.25
C LEU A 103 3.79 0.58 -18.81
N ARG A 104 4.26 -0.62 -19.17
CA ARG A 104 5.65 -1.04 -18.86
C ARG A 104 6.66 -0.14 -19.56
N ARG A 105 6.48 0.14 -20.85
CA ARG A 105 7.36 1.04 -21.63
C ARG A 105 7.39 2.45 -21.06
N ALA A 106 6.25 2.94 -20.60
CA ALA A 106 6.14 4.25 -19.94
C ALA A 106 6.89 4.31 -18.60
N GLY A 107 7.28 3.18 -18.00
CA GLY A 107 8.04 3.12 -16.75
C GLY A 107 7.22 2.65 -15.53
N ALA A 108 6.01 2.14 -15.72
CA ALA A 108 5.26 1.54 -14.62
C ALA A 108 6.01 0.31 -14.09
N VAL A 109 6.12 0.20 -12.77
CA VAL A 109 6.77 -0.94 -12.11
C VAL A 109 5.79 -2.05 -11.78
N GLY A 110 4.49 -1.73 -11.64
CA GLY A 110 3.47 -2.72 -11.34
C GLY A 110 2.04 -2.23 -11.51
N VAL A 111 1.10 -3.16 -11.31
CA VAL A 111 -0.34 -2.93 -11.36
C VAL A 111 -1.01 -3.55 -10.14
N GLY A 112 -1.98 -2.84 -9.58
CA GLY A 112 -2.93 -3.35 -8.61
C GLY A 112 -4.26 -3.63 -9.31
N ILE A 113 -4.66 -4.90 -9.39
CA ILE A 113 -5.88 -5.31 -10.08
C ILE A 113 -6.91 -5.74 -9.07
N SER A 114 -8.10 -5.19 -9.21
CA SER A 114 -9.16 -5.41 -8.24
C SER A 114 -9.98 -6.67 -8.59
N ILE A 115 -9.91 -7.69 -7.74
CA ILE A 115 -10.62 -8.96 -7.86
C ILE A 115 -11.26 -9.29 -6.51
N ASP A 116 -12.57 -9.08 -6.36
CA ASP A 116 -13.26 -9.25 -5.06
C ASP A 116 -13.89 -10.64 -4.86
N SER A 117 -13.64 -11.60 -5.73
CA SER A 117 -14.12 -12.97 -5.53
C SER A 117 -13.28 -13.94 -6.33
N VAL A 118 -13.19 -15.17 -5.83
CA VAL A 118 -12.67 -16.32 -6.58
C VAL A 118 -13.65 -16.80 -7.65
N GLU A 119 -14.91 -16.36 -7.60
CA GLU A 119 -15.96 -16.71 -8.55
C GLU A 119 -16.51 -15.47 -9.26
N SER A 120 -16.93 -15.65 -10.51
CA SER A 120 -17.46 -14.54 -11.33
C SER A 120 -18.74 -13.93 -10.77
N GLY A 121 -19.63 -14.73 -10.19
CA GLY A 121 -20.97 -14.30 -9.81
C GLY A 121 -20.99 -13.12 -8.81
N PHE A 122 -20.26 -13.23 -7.70
CA PHE A 122 -20.19 -12.12 -6.73
C PHE A 122 -19.37 -10.95 -7.27
N HIS A 123 -18.23 -11.21 -7.91
CA HIS A 123 -17.37 -10.17 -8.45
C HIS A 123 -18.12 -9.29 -9.47
N ASP A 124 -18.76 -9.90 -10.47
CA ASP A 124 -19.44 -9.17 -11.55
C ASP A 124 -20.61 -8.34 -11.02
N ARG A 125 -21.38 -8.91 -10.09
CA ARG A 125 -22.50 -8.21 -9.43
C ARG A 125 -22.00 -7.02 -8.62
N LEU A 126 -20.95 -7.21 -7.81
CA LEU A 126 -20.37 -6.14 -7.00
C LEU A 126 -19.76 -5.01 -7.85
N ARG A 127 -19.17 -5.37 -9.00
CA ARG A 127 -18.54 -4.45 -9.96
C ARG A 127 -19.54 -3.81 -10.94
N GLY A 128 -20.75 -4.35 -11.03
CA GLY A 128 -21.86 -3.84 -11.84
C GLY A 128 -21.76 -4.16 -13.33
N VAL A 129 -20.89 -5.09 -13.74
CA VAL A 129 -20.70 -5.46 -15.16
C VAL A 129 -20.41 -6.96 -15.29
N ASN A 130 -21.19 -7.65 -16.13
CA ASN A 130 -20.99 -9.06 -16.44
C ASN A 130 -19.65 -9.30 -17.19
N GLY A 131 -18.98 -10.38 -16.83
CA GLY A 131 -17.66 -10.77 -17.33
C GLY A 131 -16.51 -9.89 -16.83
N ALA A 132 -16.73 -9.02 -15.84
CA ALA A 132 -15.66 -8.18 -15.28
C ALA A 132 -14.57 -9.04 -14.64
N TRP A 133 -14.95 -10.12 -13.97
CA TRP A 133 -14.06 -11.07 -13.32
C TRP A 133 -13.07 -11.69 -14.30
N GLN A 134 -13.58 -12.27 -15.40
CA GLN A 134 -12.74 -12.91 -16.41
C GLN A 134 -11.81 -11.91 -17.10
N ARG A 135 -12.30 -10.69 -17.39
CA ARG A 135 -11.48 -9.64 -17.99
C ARG A 135 -10.40 -9.14 -17.04
N ALA A 136 -10.69 -9.00 -15.75
CA ALA A 136 -9.71 -8.64 -14.74
C ALA A 136 -8.59 -9.70 -14.61
N LEU A 137 -8.95 -11.00 -14.65
CA LEU A 137 -7.96 -12.08 -14.67
C LEU A 137 -7.09 -12.09 -15.93
N ASN A 138 -7.69 -11.86 -17.09
CA ASN A 138 -6.94 -11.71 -18.33
C ASN A 138 -5.98 -10.51 -18.25
N GLY A 139 -6.43 -9.40 -17.64
CA GLY A 139 -5.59 -8.25 -17.37
C GLY A 139 -4.41 -8.54 -16.44
N ALA A 140 -4.61 -9.36 -15.41
CA ALA A 140 -3.53 -9.78 -14.51
C ALA A 140 -2.47 -10.61 -15.24
N ARG A 141 -2.88 -11.55 -16.08
CA ARG A 141 -1.98 -12.35 -16.91
C ARG A 141 -1.21 -11.48 -17.92
N ALA A 142 -1.92 -10.60 -18.63
CA ALA A 142 -1.32 -9.64 -19.56
C ALA A 142 -0.26 -8.74 -18.89
N ALA A 143 -0.54 -8.25 -17.68
CA ALA A 143 0.40 -7.46 -16.90
C ALA A 143 1.64 -8.27 -16.51
N ARG A 144 1.45 -9.51 -16.07
CA ARG A 144 2.56 -10.39 -15.71
C ARG A 144 3.45 -10.69 -16.92
N GLU A 145 2.87 -11.01 -18.06
CA GLU A 145 3.57 -11.26 -19.33
C GLU A 145 4.34 -10.03 -19.82
N ALA A 146 3.81 -8.82 -19.59
CA ALA A 146 4.50 -7.57 -19.88
C ALA A 146 5.66 -7.25 -18.90
N GLY A 147 5.90 -8.09 -17.88
CA GLY A 147 6.95 -7.88 -16.88
C GLY A 147 6.60 -6.85 -15.79
N LEU A 148 5.32 -6.52 -15.62
CA LEU A 148 4.84 -5.69 -14.52
C LEU A 148 4.71 -6.54 -13.24
N GLY A 149 4.99 -5.94 -12.09
CA GLY A 149 4.63 -6.56 -10.81
C GLY A 149 3.11 -6.57 -10.64
N VAL A 150 2.53 -7.74 -10.36
CA VAL A 150 1.08 -7.89 -10.22
C VAL A 150 0.69 -7.99 -8.74
N LEU A 151 -0.24 -7.13 -8.32
CA LEU A 151 -0.88 -7.18 -7.01
C LEU A 151 -2.37 -7.43 -7.21
N LEU A 152 -2.91 -8.45 -6.56
CA LEU A 152 -4.37 -8.63 -6.47
C LEU A 152 -4.91 -7.87 -5.27
N GLN A 153 -6.11 -7.30 -5.43
CA GLN A 153 -6.78 -6.52 -4.39
C GLN A 153 -8.24 -6.96 -4.28
N ALA A 154 -8.67 -7.32 -3.08
CA ALA A 154 -10.05 -7.72 -2.80
C ALA A 154 -10.60 -6.89 -1.64
N THR A 155 -11.81 -6.35 -1.78
CA THR A 155 -12.55 -5.81 -0.63
C THR A 155 -13.34 -6.93 0.03
N LEU A 156 -13.24 -7.07 1.35
CA LEU A 156 -13.90 -8.14 2.08
C LEU A 156 -15.35 -7.80 2.43
N PHE A 157 -16.22 -8.77 2.20
CA PHE A 157 -17.65 -8.81 2.49
C PHE A 157 -18.02 -10.16 3.08
N GLU A 158 -19.26 -10.29 3.56
CA GLU A 158 -19.76 -11.58 4.05
C GLU A 158 -19.68 -12.65 2.95
N GLU A 159 -19.99 -12.25 1.71
CA GLU A 159 -20.11 -13.14 0.56
C GLU A 159 -18.77 -13.71 0.07
N ASN A 160 -17.63 -13.10 0.42
CA ASN A 160 -16.31 -13.56 -0.06
C ASN A 160 -15.31 -13.92 1.04
N ARG A 161 -15.54 -13.52 2.31
CA ARG A 161 -14.60 -13.79 3.40
C ARG A 161 -14.44 -15.28 3.73
N GLY A 162 -15.36 -16.12 3.26
CA GLY A 162 -15.33 -17.57 3.48
C GLY A 162 -14.21 -18.29 2.71
N ASP A 163 -13.71 -17.70 1.62
CA ASP A 163 -12.72 -18.34 0.74
C ASP A 163 -11.44 -17.52 0.56
N LEU A 164 -10.79 -17.14 1.67
CA LEU A 164 -9.51 -16.44 1.64
C LEU A 164 -8.37 -17.30 1.05
N ALA A 165 -8.44 -18.63 1.24
CA ALA A 165 -7.48 -19.56 0.67
C ALA A 165 -7.59 -19.65 -0.86
N GLY A 166 -8.79 -19.59 -1.43
CA GLY A 166 -9.00 -19.54 -2.87
C GLY A 166 -8.41 -18.28 -3.50
N PHE A 167 -8.46 -17.12 -2.83
CA PHE A 167 -7.75 -15.92 -3.29
C PHE A 167 -6.23 -16.12 -3.32
N VAL A 168 -5.66 -16.86 -2.37
CA VAL A 168 -4.24 -17.20 -2.38
C VAL A 168 -3.91 -18.09 -3.57
N ALA A 169 -4.72 -19.11 -3.85
CA ALA A 169 -4.55 -19.96 -5.03
C ALA A 169 -4.64 -19.13 -6.32
N LEU A 170 -5.60 -18.21 -6.41
CA LEU A 170 -5.78 -17.32 -7.55
C LEU A 170 -4.59 -16.35 -7.73
N ALA A 171 -4.06 -15.81 -6.62
CA ALA A 171 -2.85 -14.98 -6.65
C ALA A 171 -1.64 -15.75 -7.18
N LYS A 172 -1.49 -17.03 -6.80
CA LYS A 172 -0.42 -17.89 -7.32
C LYS A 172 -0.61 -18.20 -8.81
N ASP A 173 -1.81 -18.57 -9.25
CA ASP A 173 -2.12 -18.86 -10.66
C ASP A 173 -1.82 -17.67 -11.58
N THR A 174 -2.15 -16.46 -11.11
CA THR A 174 -1.91 -15.22 -11.87
C THR A 174 -0.47 -14.71 -11.80
N GLY A 175 0.41 -15.37 -11.02
CA GLY A 175 1.78 -14.93 -10.79
C GLY A 175 1.86 -13.60 -10.02
N ALA A 176 0.86 -13.31 -9.20
CA ALA A 176 0.85 -12.12 -8.36
C ALA A 176 1.89 -12.24 -7.25
N MET A 177 2.59 -11.14 -6.97
CA MET A 177 3.56 -11.06 -5.88
C MET A 177 2.95 -10.64 -4.55
N ALA A 178 1.74 -10.07 -4.59
CA ALA A 178 1.03 -9.65 -3.40
C ALA A 178 -0.48 -9.80 -3.57
N LEU A 179 -1.13 -10.13 -2.46
CA LEU A 179 -2.57 -10.17 -2.30
C LEU A 179 -2.95 -9.23 -1.15
N ASN A 180 -3.71 -8.20 -1.47
CA ASN A 180 -4.16 -7.22 -0.49
C ASN A 180 -5.67 -7.38 -0.23
N PHE A 181 -6.04 -7.65 1.01
CA PHE A 181 -7.42 -7.62 1.46
C PHE A 181 -7.72 -6.26 2.09
N PHE A 182 -8.71 -5.54 1.55
CA PHE A 182 -9.19 -4.29 2.09
C PHE A 182 -10.45 -4.55 2.92
N PHE A 183 -10.47 -4.01 4.14
CA PHE A 183 -11.70 -3.97 4.91
C PHE A 183 -12.52 -2.75 4.52
N LEU A 184 -13.79 -2.95 4.22
CA LEU A 184 -14.70 -1.89 3.79
C LEU A 184 -14.75 -0.76 4.82
N VAL A 185 -14.61 0.47 4.34
CA VAL A 185 -15.02 1.67 5.07
C VAL A 185 -16.19 2.25 4.29
N CYS A 186 -17.33 2.42 4.95
CA CYS A 186 -18.60 2.77 4.31
C CYS A 186 -18.62 4.25 3.88
N THR A 187 -18.04 4.54 2.71
CA THR A 187 -18.02 5.87 2.09
C THR A 187 -18.38 5.77 0.59
N GLY A 188 -18.72 6.89 -0.04
CA GLY A 188 -19.14 6.90 -1.45
C GLY A 188 -20.36 5.98 -1.64
N ARG A 189 -20.35 5.12 -2.67
CA ARG A 189 -21.42 4.11 -2.86
C ARG A 189 -21.42 3.03 -1.79
N GLY A 190 -20.28 2.82 -1.13
CA GLY A 190 -20.10 1.86 -0.05
C GLY A 190 -20.96 2.12 1.18
N VAL A 191 -21.57 3.31 1.33
CA VAL A 191 -22.51 3.61 2.42
C VAL A 191 -23.77 2.73 2.42
N THR A 192 -24.10 2.15 1.26
CA THR A 192 -25.25 1.25 1.09
C THR A 192 -24.91 -0.22 1.34
N GLN A 193 -23.63 -0.52 1.56
CA GLN A 193 -23.14 -1.88 1.72
C GLN A 193 -23.16 -2.29 3.19
N THR A 194 -23.29 -3.60 3.43
CA THR A 194 -23.17 -4.15 4.79
C THR A 194 -21.69 -4.41 5.10
N ASP A 195 -21.15 -3.73 6.10
CA ASP A 195 -19.81 -4.00 6.63
C ASP A 195 -19.84 -5.26 7.51
N LEU A 196 -18.69 -5.93 7.65
CA LEU A 196 -18.53 -7.08 8.56
C LEU A 196 -18.86 -6.68 10.01
N SER A 197 -19.33 -7.61 10.84
CA SER A 197 -19.33 -7.40 12.30
C SER A 197 -17.90 -7.35 12.85
N GLY A 198 -17.73 -6.89 14.09
CA GLY A 198 -16.42 -6.94 14.77
C GLY A 198 -15.85 -8.36 14.86
N ALA A 199 -16.69 -9.36 15.14
CA ALA A 199 -16.28 -10.77 15.21
C ALA A 199 -15.87 -11.32 13.84
N GLN A 200 -16.65 -11.04 12.78
CA GLN A 200 -16.30 -11.43 11.41
C GLN A 200 -15.01 -10.76 10.94
N TYR A 201 -14.81 -9.50 11.31
CA TYR A 201 -13.58 -8.75 11.03
C TYR A 201 -12.37 -9.43 11.67
N ASP A 202 -12.43 -9.72 12.97
CA ASP A 202 -11.32 -10.34 13.71
C ASP A 202 -11.03 -11.75 13.18
N ALA A 203 -12.06 -12.54 12.86
CA ALA A 203 -11.90 -13.86 12.27
C ALA A 203 -11.22 -13.80 10.88
N ALA A 204 -11.67 -12.89 10.00
CA ALA A 204 -11.06 -12.71 8.68
C ALA A 204 -9.61 -12.22 8.81
N LEU A 205 -9.33 -11.31 9.74
CA LEU A 205 -7.98 -10.81 9.96
C LEU A 205 -7.04 -11.89 10.50
N ALA A 206 -7.50 -12.71 11.46
CA ALA A 206 -6.73 -13.84 11.97
C ALA A 206 -6.41 -14.84 10.84
N GLU A 207 -7.37 -15.12 9.97
CA GLU A 207 -7.17 -16.01 8.82
C GLU A 207 -6.17 -15.45 7.81
N ILE A 208 -6.22 -14.14 7.51
CA ILE A 208 -5.21 -13.48 6.66
C ILE A 208 -3.81 -13.66 7.24
N LEU A 209 -3.64 -13.46 8.56
CA LEU A 209 -2.35 -13.62 9.24
C LEU A 209 -1.86 -15.07 9.18
N ARG A 210 -2.77 -16.04 9.39
CA ARG A 210 -2.47 -17.47 9.27
C ARG A 210 -2.01 -17.81 7.85
N LEU A 211 -2.73 -17.35 6.82
CA LEU A 211 -2.39 -17.56 5.40
C LEU A 211 -1.02 -16.96 5.06
N GLN A 212 -0.71 -15.77 5.55
CA GLN A 212 0.62 -15.18 5.37
C GLN A 212 1.72 -16.04 6.00
N ALA A 213 1.50 -16.63 7.18
CA ALA A 213 2.50 -17.47 7.84
C ALA A 213 2.79 -18.77 7.07
N ILE A 214 1.77 -19.38 6.45
CA ILE A 214 1.92 -20.64 5.70
C ILE A 214 2.28 -20.46 4.21
N HIS A 215 2.23 -19.22 3.71
CA HIS A 215 2.61 -18.85 2.34
C HIS A 215 3.64 -17.71 2.34
N PRO A 216 4.85 -17.93 2.89
CA PRO A 216 5.88 -16.89 3.01
C PRO A 216 6.40 -16.38 1.66
N GLU A 217 6.17 -17.10 0.57
CA GLU A 217 6.52 -16.72 -0.80
C GLU A 217 5.59 -15.64 -1.39
N LEU A 218 4.39 -15.48 -0.83
CA LEU A 218 3.38 -14.51 -1.29
C LEU A 218 3.16 -13.45 -0.22
N MET A 219 3.19 -12.17 -0.62
CA MET A 219 2.89 -11.08 0.31
C MET A 219 1.37 -10.92 0.48
N ILE A 220 0.82 -11.46 1.56
CA ILE A 220 -0.61 -11.43 1.89
C ILE A 220 -0.83 -10.40 3.00
N ARG A 221 -1.58 -9.34 2.71
CA ARG A 221 -1.72 -8.19 3.63
C ARG A 221 -3.17 -7.77 3.84
N ALA A 222 -3.49 -7.50 5.09
CA ALA A 222 -4.67 -6.74 5.46
C ALA A 222 -4.40 -5.23 5.33
N ARG A 223 -5.26 -4.51 4.60
CA ARG A 223 -5.22 -3.06 4.41
C ARG A 223 -6.39 -2.42 5.14
N CYS A 224 -6.16 -1.20 5.65
CA CYS A 224 -7.10 -0.50 6.53
C CYS A 224 -7.41 -1.27 7.83
N ALA A 225 -6.51 -2.18 8.21
CA ALA A 225 -6.61 -3.05 9.37
C ALA A 225 -5.43 -2.88 10.33
N PRO A 226 -5.34 -1.73 11.01
CA PRO A 226 -4.28 -1.47 11.98
C PRO A 226 -4.24 -2.51 13.12
N TYR A 227 -5.35 -3.22 13.36
CA TYR A 227 -5.45 -4.26 14.38
C TYR A 227 -4.55 -5.47 14.13
N ALA A 228 -4.05 -5.64 12.90
CA ALA A 228 -3.17 -6.75 12.55
C ALA A 228 -1.97 -6.83 13.49
N ARG A 229 -1.37 -5.68 13.83
CA ARG A 229 -0.23 -5.62 14.76
C ARG A 229 -0.57 -6.11 16.17
N ARG A 230 -1.76 -5.77 16.68
CA ARG A 230 -2.26 -6.28 17.97
C ARG A 230 -2.40 -7.80 17.95
N LEU A 231 -3.02 -8.35 16.91
CA LEU A 231 -3.19 -9.81 16.80
C LEU A 231 -1.86 -10.57 16.68
N LEU A 232 -0.83 -9.91 16.17
CA LEU A 232 0.54 -10.44 16.12
C LEU A 232 1.33 -10.19 17.42
N GLY A 233 0.79 -9.47 18.40
CA GLY A 233 1.52 -9.07 19.60
C GLY A 233 2.66 -8.06 19.34
N LEU A 234 2.66 -7.38 18.19
CA LEU A 234 3.75 -6.50 17.76
C LEU A 234 3.61 -5.09 18.35
N GLN A 235 4.33 -4.83 19.44
CA GLN A 235 4.44 -3.51 20.04
C GLN A 235 5.30 -2.52 19.21
N ALA A 236 5.28 -1.25 19.59
CA ALA A 236 5.94 -0.15 18.91
C ALA A 236 7.46 -0.29 19.01
N GLY A 237 8.16 -0.18 17.89
CA GLY A 237 9.60 -0.43 17.81
C GLY A 237 9.96 -1.91 17.63
N HIS A 238 8.98 -2.83 17.68
CA HIS A 238 9.19 -4.25 17.37
C HIS A 238 8.71 -4.58 15.97
N GLY A 239 9.57 -5.20 15.17
CA GLY A 239 9.21 -5.74 13.87
C GLY A 239 9.32 -7.26 13.85
N ASP A 240 8.93 -7.83 12.71
CA ASP A 240 9.20 -9.21 12.34
C ASP A 240 9.67 -9.25 10.87
N ALA A 241 9.81 -10.45 10.30
CA ALA A 241 10.25 -10.62 8.91
C ALA A 241 9.38 -9.86 7.88
N LEU A 242 8.11 -9.63 8.20
CA LEU A 242 7.04 -9.13 7.33
C LEU A 242 6.57 -7.69 7.71
N HIS A 243 6.74 -7.29 8.96
CA HIS A 243 6.28 -6.03 9.54
C HIS A 243 7.48 -5.23 10.05
N ALA A 244 7.73 -4.06 9.47
CA ALA A 244 8.85 -3.21 9.87
C ALA A 244 8.71 -2.70 11.33
N ASP A 245 9.83 -2.55 12.02
CA ASP A 245 9.95 -2.10 13.42
C ASP A 245 9.22 -0.78 13.70
N TRP A 246 9.21 0.12 12.72
CA TRP A 246 8.58 1.45 12.81
C TRP A 246 7.27 1.58 12.02
N SER A 247 6.66 0.46 11.64
CA SER A 247 5.34 0.52 11.00
C SER A 247 4.27 0.82 12.05
N SER A 248 3.95 2.10 12.23
CA SER A 248 2.69 2.44 12.89
C SER A 248 1.53 1.90 12.07
N ALA A 249 0.57 1.27 12.74
CA ALA A 249 -0.57 0.59 12.14
C ALA A 249 -1.34 1.38 11.07
N CYS A 250 -1.54 2.68 11.29
CA CYS A 250 -2.14 3.58 10.32
C CYS A 250 -1.04 4.40 9.64
N LEU A 251 -0.98 4.33 8.31
CA LEU A 251 0.00 5.10 7.52
C LEU A 251 -0.47 6.53 7.23
N ALA A 252 -1.78 6.79 7.35
CA ALA A 252 -2.42 8.05 6.97
C ALA A 252 -1.77 9.24 7.68
N GLY A 253 -1.35 10.24 6.91
CA GLY A 253 -0.66 11.44 7.39
C GLY A 253 0.76 11.21 7.92
N ARG A 254 1.20 9.96 8.11
CA ARG A 254 2.54 9.63 8.66
C ARG A 254 3.54 9.26 7.58
N SER A 255 3.12 8.40 6.66
CA SER A 255 3.92 7.96 5.50
C SER A 255 3.07 7.77 4.25
N TYR A 256 1.78 8.11 4.33
CA TYR A 256 0.81 8.00 3.26
C TYR A 256 -0.14 9.19 3.21
N PHE A 257 -0.49 9.63 2.01
CA PHE A 257 -1.63 10.50 1.77
C PHE A 257 -2.24 10.23 0.38
N ARG A 258 -3.39 10.86 0.12
CA ARG A 258 -4.10 10.78 -1.15
C ARG A 258 -4.24 12.15 -1.81
N ILE A 259 -4.13 12.19 -3.14
CA ILE A 259 -4.50 13.32 -3.99
C ILE A 259 -5.81 13.00 -4.73
N THR A 260 -6.78 13.89 -4.68
CA THR A 260 -8.07 13.77 -5.41
C THR A 260 -7.91 14.17 -6.88
N PRO A 261 -8.90 13.86 -7.76
CA PRO A 261 -8.84 14.30 -9.14
C PRO A 261 -8.76 15.82 -9.30
N ALA A 262 -9.37 16.58 -8.37
CA ALA A 262 -9.36 18.04 -8.35
C ALA A 262 -8.10 18.65 -7.70
N GLY A 263 -7.16 17.82 -7.23
CA GLY A 263 -5.91 18.27 -6.62
C GLY A 263 -6.00 18.61 -5.13
N GLU A 264 -7.01 18.09 -4.43
CA GLU A 264 -7.08 18.19 -2.96
C GLU A 264 -6.22 17.10 -2.34
N VAL A 265 -5.49 17.44 -1.27
CA VAL A 265 -4.65 16.51 -0.52
C VAL A 265 -5.40 16.07 0.73
N THR A 266 -5.54 14.77 0.94
CA THR A 266 -6.29 14.18 2.07
C THR A 266 -5.44 13.10 2.73
N ALA A 267 -5.59 12.87 4.04
CA ALA A 267 -4.78 11.87 4.73
C ALA A 267 -5.08 10.41 4.36
N CYS A 268 -6.31 10.13 3.93
CA CYS A 268 -6.80 8.81 3.58
C CYS A 268 -7.93 8.94 2.55
N PRO A 269 -8.15 7.94 1.66
CA PRO A 269 -9.34 7.92 0.80
C PRO A 269 -10.66 8.04 1.55
N TYR A 270 -10.69 7.64 2.81
CA TYR A 270 -11.87 7.62 3.66
C TYR A 270 -11.94 8.80 4.65
N ILE A 271 -10.97 9.72 4.61
CA ILE A 271 -10.99 10.95 5.40
C ILE A 271 -11.29 12.09 4.41
N PRO A 272 -12.50 12.66 4.42
CA PRO A 272 -12.91 13.64 3.41
C PRO A 272 -12.27 15.01 3.60
N HIS A 273 -11.75 15.31 4.79
CA HIS A 273 -11.10 16.58 5.07
C HIS A 273 -9.84 16.78 4.19
N ALA A 274 -9.82 17.88 3.46
CA ALA A 274 -8.68 18.31 2.66
C ALA A 274 -7.70 19.11 3.52
N GLU A 275 -6.45 18.66 3.56
CA GLU A 275 -5.33 19.34 4.20
C GLU A 275 -4.83 20.55 3.39
N GLY A 276 -5.17 20.59 2.10
CA GLY A 276 -4.85 21.68 1.20
C GLY A 276 -5.18 21.37 -0.26
N ARG A 277 -5.08 22.39 -1.12
CA ARG A 277 -5.34 22.33 -2.56
C ARG A 277 -4.05 22.61 -3.35
N LEU A 278 -3.66 21.72 -4.25
CA LEU A 278 -2.42 21.82 -5.04
C LEU A 278 -2.42 22.94 -6.08
N ARG A 279 -3.57 23.56 -6.33
CA ARG A 279 -3.68 24.78 -7.15
C ARG A 279 -3.26 26.04 -6.38
N GLU A 280 -3.28 25.98 -5.06
CA GLU A 280 -3.12 27.14 -4.18
C GLU A 280 -1.86 27.05 -3.32
N THR A 281 -1.53 25.85 -2.83
CA THR A 281 -0.45 25.63 -1.87
C THR A 281 0.52 24.56 -2.38
N PRO A 282 1.85 24.80 -2.31
CA PRO A 282 2.84 23.77 -2.65
C PRO A 282 2.69 22.51 -1.80
N LEU A 283 2.84 21.34 -2.42
CA LEU A 283 2.64 20.04 -1.78
C LEU A 283 3.51 19.86 -0.53
N ALA A 284 4.77 20.30 -0.58
CA ALA A 284 5.70 20.20 0.56
C ALA A 284 5.18 20.93 1.80
N ARG A 285 4.54 22.10 1.59
CA ARG A 285 3.92 22.86 2.69
C ARG A 285 2.68 22.17 3.22
N ILE A 286 1.80 21.68 2.34
CA ILE A 286 0.61 20.91 2.75
C ILE A 286 1.05 19.70 3.58
N TRP A 287 2.06 18.95 3.13
CA TRP A 287 2.58 17.79 3.87
C TRP A 287 3.16 18.18 5.23
N ALA A 288 3.92 19.27 5.32
CA ALA A 288 4.55 19.68 6.57
C ALA A 288 3.53 20.22 7.60
N GLU A 289 2.58 21.05 7.15
CA GLU A 289 1.78 21.93 8.01
C GLU A 289 0.28 21.56 8.07
N GLY A 290 -0.20 20.64 7.22
CA GLY A 290 -1.61 20.24 7.18
C GLY A 290 -2.12 19.82 8.56
N ALA A 291 -3.21 20.44 9.02
CA ALA A 291 -3.68 20.30 10.40
C ALA A 291 -3.96 18.84 10.77
N GLY A 292 -4.70 18.10 9.93
CA GLY A 292 -4.97 16.69 10.16
C GLY A 292 -3.70 15.84 10.07
N PHE A 293 -2.72 16.20 9.23
CA PHE A 293 -1.41 15.54 9.23
C PHE A 293 -0.65 15.72 10.54
N VAL A 294 -0.60 16.95 11.06
CA VAL A 294 0.04 17.26 12.36
C VAL A 294 -0.63 16.46 13.47
N ARG A 295 -1.97 16.46 13.53
CA ARG A 295 -2.72 15.65 14.49
C ARG A 295 -2.37 14.17 14.39
N LEU A 296 -2.42 13.59 13.18
CA LEU A 296 -2.11 12.17 12.95
C LEU A 296 -0.69 11.76 13.35
N ARG A 297 0.28 12.68 13.27
CA ARG A 297 1.68 12.41 13.62
C ARG A 297 1.98 12.55 15.11
N HIS A 298 1.27 13.44 15.81
CA HIS A 298 1.66 13.88 17.15
C HIS A 298 0.62 13.60 18.24
N GLU A 299 -0.65 13.46 17.90
CA GLU A 299 -1.70 13.16 18.87
C GLU A 299 -1.88 11.64 19.05
N MET A 300 -2.24 11.26 20.27
CA MET A 300 -2.65 9.90 20.60
C MET A 300 -4.17 9.78 20.48
N PRO A 301 -4.70 8.63 20.02
CA PRO A 301 -6.13 8.36 20.08
C PRO A 301 -6.68 8.47 21.51
N GLY A 302 -7.92 8.90 21.67
CA GLY A 302 -8.69 8.86 22.91
C GLY A 302 -9.39 7.51 23.13
N GLY A 303 -10.29 7.48 24.11
CA GLY A 303 -11.11 6.32 24.45
C GLY A 303 -10.28 5.07 24.80
N LYS A 304 -10.78 3.89 24.46
CA LYS A 304 -10.08 2.60 24.66
C LYS A 304 -8.76 2.54 23.89
N CYS A 305 -8.71 3.16 22.70
CA CYS A 305 -7.50 3.17 21.88
C CYS A 305 -6.34 3.91 22.55
N GLY A 306 -6.62 5.00 23.30
CA GLY A 306 -5.60 5.78 24.01
C GLY A 306 -5.03 5.14 25.27
N ARG A 307 -5.78 4.23 25.89
CA ARG A 307 -5.37 3.47 27.09
C ARG A 307 -4.90 2.06 26.76
N CYS A 308 -4.90 1.69 25.49
CA CYS A 308 -4.55 0.35 25.02
C CYS A 308 -3.06 0.06 25.22
N ASP A 309 -2.75 -1.20 25.51
CA ASP A 309 -1.40 -1.79 25.50
C ASP A 309 -0.81 -1.94 24.09
N PHE A 310 -1.56 -1.51 23.06
CA PHE A 310 -1.15 -1.35 21.65
C PHE A 310 -1.51 0.05 21.08
N ARG A 311 -1.57 1.08 21.92
CA ARG A 311 -2.03 2.43 21.50
C ARG A 311 -1.16 3.12 20.45
N ILE A 312 0.14 2.80 20.37
CA ILE A 312 1.11 3.35 19.42
C ILE A 312 1.27 2.43 18.20
N SER A 313 1.43 1.13 18.43
CA SER A 313 1.63 0.10 17.40
C SER A 313 0.36 -0.21 16.63
N CYS A 314 -0.82 -0.09 17.24
CA CYS A 314 -2.11 -0.24 16.60
C CYS A 314 -2.85 1.10 16.50
N GLY A 315 -3.27 1.66 17.63
CA GLY A 315 -4.03 2.91 17.69
C GLY A 315 -5.39 2.91 16.99
N GLY A 316 -5.75 1.94 16.16
CA GLY A 316 -7.03 1.87 15.42
C GLY A 316 -7.10 2.74 14.15
N CYS A 317 -8.11 2.50 13.32
CA CYS A 317 -8.33 3.19 12.05
C CYS A 317 -8.90 4.59 12.29
N ARG A 318 -8.11 5.60 11.92
CA ARG A 318 -8.47 7.01 12.11
C ARG A 318 -9.67 7.44 11.25
N ALA A 319 -9.87 6.80 10.09
CA ALA A 319 -11.05 7.04 9.26
C ALA A 319 -12.34 6.47 9.89
N ARG A 320 -12.27 5.29 10.53
CA ARG A 320 -13.44 4.70 11.24
C ARG A 320 -13.78 5.51 12.50
N ALA A 321 -12.77 5.96 13.23
CA ALA A 321 -12.94 6.88 14.36
C ALA A 321 -13.68 8.16 13.94
N LEU A 322 -13.22 8.80 12.86
CA LEU A 322 -13.88 9.98 12.29
C LEU A 322 -15.33 9.68 11.85
N ALA A 323 -15.54 8.60 11.11
CA ALA A 323 -16.87 8.25 10.61
C ALA A 323 -17.89 7.97 11.74
N SER A 324 -17.43 7.38 12.85
CA SER A 324 -18.32 6.96 13.95
C SER A 324 -18.53 8.05 15.00
N ALA A 325 -17.50 8.85 15.28
CA ALA A 325 -17.48 9.78 16.41
C ALA A 325 -17.19 11.25 16.02
N GLY A 326 -16.98 11.54 14.73
CA GLY A 326 -16.72 12.90 14.25
C GLY A 326 -15.33 13.44 14.56
N ASP A 327 -14.42 12.64 15.14
CA ASP A 327 -13.04 13.05 15.41
C ASP A 327 -12.02 11.98 14.98
N LEU A 328 -10.96 12.44 14.30
CA LEU A 328 -9.82 11.62 13.88
C LEU A 328 -9.12 10.94 15.05
N MET A 329 -9.09 11.60 16.21
CA MET A 329 -8.46 11.05 17.42
C MET A 329 -9.44 10.32 18.33
N ALA A 330 -10.70 10.10 17.96
CA ALA A 330 -11.57 9.22 18.71
C ALA A 330 -11.07 7.76 18.71
N GLU A 331 -11.71 6.92 19.53
CA GLU A 331 -11.48 5.48 19.47
C GLU A 331 -12.08 4.86 18.21
N ASP A 332 -11.50 3.74 17.78
CA ASP A 332 -12.05 2.95 16.70
C ASP A 332 -13.06 1.93 17.25
N GLY A 333 -14.34 2.18 16.98
CA GLY A 333 -15.46 1.37 17.49
C GLY A 333 -15.49 -0.07 16.96
N LYS A 334 -14.83 -0.35 15.84
CA LYS A 334 -14.90 -1.68 15.18
C LYS A 334 -14.10 -2.76 15.91
N CYS A 335 -13.05 -2.38 16.64
CA CYS A 335 -12.23 -3.32 17.42
C CYS A 335 -12.94 -3.70 18.73
N GLY A 336 -13.18 -4.99 19.00
CA GLY A 336 -13.80 -5.44 20.25
C GLY A 336 -12.84 -5.51 21.45
N TYR A 337 -11.55 -5.30 21.24
CA TYR A 337 -10.53 -5.48 22.28
C TYR A 337 -10.62 -4.42 23.39
N LEU A 338 -10.62 -4.92 24.63
CA LEU A 338 -10.46 -4.11 25.84
C LEU A 338 -9.19 -4.60 26.56
N PRO A 339 -8.28 -3.69 26.95
CA PRO A 339 -7.09 -4.07 27.71
C PRO A 339 -7.48 -4.79 29.00
N ALA A 340 -6.71 -5.80 29.38
CA ALA A 340 -6.91 -6.50 30.64
C ALA A 340 -6.79 -5.53 31.84
N PRO A 341 -7.50 -5.77 32.95
CA PRO A 341 -7.32 -4.99 34.16
C PRO A 341 -5.85 -4.95 34.58
N GLY A 342 -5.29 -3.74 34.73
CA GLY A 342 -3.88 -3.54 35.08
C GLY A 342 -2.88 -3.57 33.91
N ALA A 343 -3.33 -3.81 32.67
CA ALA A 343 -2.48 -3.69 31.50
C ALA A 343 -1.96 -2.24 31.38
N LEU A 344 -0.64 -2.10 31.28
CA LEU A 344 -0.02 -0.79 31.13
C LEU A 344 -0.15 -0.32 29.67
N PRO A 345 -0.48 0.96 29.45
CA PRO A 345 -0.50 1.51 28.10
C PRO A 345 0.87 1.37 27.43
N GLU A 346 0.85 1.12 26.12
CA GLU A 346 2.09 1.00 25.35
C GLU A 346 2.94 2.26 25.51
N THR A 347 4.19 2.10 25.89
CA THR A 347 5.14 3.21 25.96
C THR A 347 5.77 3.41 24.58
N PRO A 348 6.06 4.66 24.17
CA PRO A 348 6.93 4.87 23.03
C PRO A 348 8.21 4.07 23.24
N PRO A 349 8.74 3.43 22.19
CA PRO A 349 10.04 2.77 22.31
C PRO A 349 11.01 3.80 22.88
N CYS A 350 11.78 3.41 23.89
CA CYS A 350 12.90 4.23 24.35
C CYS A 350 13.71 4.54 23.10
N ALA A 351 14.05 5.82 22.85
CA ALA A 351 14.88 6.18 21.72
C ALA A 351 16.08 5.24 21.77
N ALA A 352 16.15 4.28 20.84
CA ALA A 352 17.24 3.33 20.84
C ALA A 352 18.48 4.20 20.85
N ALA A 353 19.35 4.03 21.86
CA ALA A 353 20.67 4.60 21.84
C ALA A 353 21.16 4.35 20.42
N HIS A 354 21.46 5.40 19.65
CA HIS A 354 21.90 5.26 18.28
C HIS A 354 23.04 4.23 18.32
N GLY A 355 22.72 2.99 17.95
CA GLY A 355 23.66 1.89 18.07
C GLY A 355 24.90 2.29 17.29
N ALA A 356 26.08 1.89 17.79
CA ALA A 356 27.37 2.25 17.23
C ALA A 356 27.31 2.27 15.69
N ALA A 357 27.86 3.34 15.10
CA ALA A 357 27.82 3.53 13.66
C ALA A 357 28.30 2.25 12.94
N VAL A 358 27.44 1.66 12.12
CA VAL A 358 27.78 0.47 11.35
C VAL A 358 28.54 0.92 10.10
N ALA A 359 29.77 0.43 9.92
CA ALA A 359 30.56 0.72 8.74
C ALA A 359 30.09 -0.13 7.55
N TRP A 360 30.19 0.39 6.34
CA TRP A 360 29.99 -0.39 5.11
C TRP A 360 31.34 -0.64 4.46
N THR A 361 31.65 -1.87 4.06
CA THR A 361 32.85 -2.12 3.25
C THR A 361 32.69 -1.51 1.86
N PRO A 362 33.78 -1.14 1.17
CA PRO A 362 33.72 -0.60 -0.19
C PRO A 362 32.94 -1.52 -1.16
N GLN A 363 33.16 -2.84 -1.05
CA GLN A 363 32.48 -3.85 -1.86
C GLN A 363 30.97 -3.91 -1.57
N ALA A 364 30.56 -3.79 -0.30
CA ALA A 364 29.16 -3.72 0.07
C ALA A 364 28.48 -2.44 -0.44
N ARG A 365 29.19 -1.30 -0.43
CA ARG A 365 28.67 -0.05 -1.02
C ARG A 365 28.45 -0.17 -2.52
N GLU A 366 29.38 -0.77 -3.25
CA GLU A 366 29.24 -0.99 -4.69
C GLU A 366 28.01 -1.86 -5.00
N LEU A 367 27.76 -2.90 -4.20
CA LEU A 367 26.55 -3.72 -4.32
C LEU A 367 25.27 -2.95 -4.01
N LEU A 368 25.29 -2.08 -3.00
CA LEU A 368 24.16 -1.21 -2.68
C LEU A 368 23.86 -0.21 -3.81
N GLU A 369 24.88 0.33 -4.47
CA GLU A 369 24.71 1.26 -5.59
C GLU A 369 24.05 0.61 -6.82
N ARG A 370 24.30 -0.69 -7.05
CA ARG A 370 23.63 -1.48 -8.09
C ARG A 370 22.13 -1.69 -7.83
N ILE A 371 21.66 -1.47 -6.60
CA ILE A 371 20.23 -1.52 -6.28
C ILE A 371 19.55 -0.28 -6.87
N PRO A 372 18.40 -0.43 -7.56
CA PRO A 372 17.66 0.71 -8.10
C PRO A 372 17.40 1.78 -7.02
N GLY A 373 17.67 3.04 -7.35
CA GLY A 373 17.66 4.16 -6.39
C GLY A 373 16.37 4.22 -5.55
N PHE A 374 15.23 3.96 -6.19
CA PHE A 374 13.92 3.99 -5.56
C PHE A 374 13.69 2.95 -4.44
N VAL A 375 14.46 1.85 -4.38
CA VAL A 375 14.43 0.88 -3.25
C VAL A 375 15.71 0.91 -2.41
N ARG A 376 16.78 1.54 -2.89
CA ARG A 376 18.11 1.52 -2.28
C ARG A 376 18.10 1.98 -0.82
N ALA A 377 17.47 3.11 -0.53
CA ALA A 377 17.39 3.66 0.83
C ALA A 377 16.73 2.68 1.82
N ARG A 378 15.68 1.98 1.38
CA ARG A 378 14.99 0.98 2.22
C ARG A 378 15.82 -0.27 2.45
N VAL A 379 16.54 -0.72 1.43
CA VAL A 379 17.45 -1.87 1.56
C VAL A 379 18.60 -1.52 2.52
N GLN A 380 19.18 -0.32 2.38
CA GLN A 380 20.20 0.19 3.29
C GLN A 380 19.72 0.22 4.74
N GLU A 381 18.57 0.85 5.01
CA GLU A 381 17.98 0.95 6.35
C GLU A 381 17.78 -0.43 6.99
N ARG A 382 17.24 -1.40 6.23
CA ARG A 382 17.01 -2.77 6.73
C ARG A 382 18.31 -3.51 7.05
N ILE A 383 19.34 -3.37 6.21
CA ILE A 383 20.63 -4.03 6.43
C ILE A 383 21.36 -3.41 7.62
N GLU A 384 21.36 -2.08 7.76
CA GLU A 384 21.93 -1.39 8.93
C GLU A 384 21.21 -1.74 10.22
N GLN A 385 19.90 -1.97 10.16
CA GLN A 385 19.11 -2.42 11.30
C GLN A 385 19.45 -3.85 11.70
N ALA A 386 19.53 -4.79 10.74
CA ALA A 386 19.97 -6.16 11.00
C ALA A 386 21.38 -6.17 11.60
N ALA A 387 22.31 -5.38 11.06
CA ALA A 387 23.66 -5.29 11.59
C ALA A 387 23.69 -4.79 13.04
N ARG A 388 22.85 -3.81 13.39
CA ARG A 388 22.71 -3.35 14.78
C ARG A 388 22.13 -4.43 15.70
N GLN A 389 21.13 -5.18 15.24
CA GLN A 389 20.50 -6.26 16.01
C GLN A 389 21.48 -7.41 16.26
N GLU A 390 22.34 -7.73 15.29
CA GLU A 390 23.36 -8.77 15.40
C GLU A 390 24.70 -8.27 15.97
N SER A 391 24.75 -7.00 16.40
CA SER A 391 25.97 -6.35 16.91
C SER A 391 27.17 -6.42 15.95
N VAL A 392 26.89 -6.40 14.64
CA VAL A 392 27.89 -6.37 13.57
C VAL A 392 28.36 -4.94 13.35
N THR A 393 29.68 -4.74 13.37
CA THR A 393 30.31 -3.41 13.23
C THR A 393 30.60 -3.03 11.79
N ALA A 394 30.64 -4.00 10.87
CA ALA A 394 30.87 -3.77 9.44
C ALA A 394 29.96 -4.64 8.55
N ILE A 395 29.20 -3.99 7.66
CA ILE A 395 28.37 -4.64 6.65
C ILE A 395 29.26 -5.05 5.48
N THR A 396 29.39 -6.36 5.29
CA THR A 396 30.12 -6.98 4.17
C THR A 396 29.16 -7.48 3.07
N PRO A 397 29.65 -7.81 1.87
CA PRO A 397 28.84 -8.46 0.83
C PRO A 397 28.11 -9.73 1.29
N GLU A 398 28.76 -10.53 2.15
CA GLU A 398 28.19 -11.75 2.73
C GLU A 398 27.04 -11.40 3.67
N PHE A 399 27.25 -10.43 4.57
CA PHE A 399 26.19 -9.94 5.45
C PHE A 399 24.99 -9.39 4.67
N MET A 400 25.25 -8.62 3.60
CA MET A 400 24.20 -8.16 2.69
C MET A 400 23.48 -9.34 2.02
N HIS A 401 24.19 -10.39 1.64
CA HIS A 401 23.61 -11.56 0.99
C HIS A 401 22.64 -12.30 1.90
N ASP A 402 23.02 -12.48 3.17
CA ASP A 402 22.23 -13.19 4.17
C ASP A 402 20.99 -12.39 4.59
N HIS A 403 21.09 -11.06 4.57
CA HIS A 403 20.04 -10.15 5.06
C HIS A 403 19.26 -9.42 3.96
N ARG A 404 19.58 -9.62 2.67
CA ARG A 404 18.83 -8.99 1.58
C ARG A 404 17.37 -9.45 1.60
N PRO A 405 16.41 -8.57 1.25
CA PRO A 405 15.03 -8.99 1.09
C PRO A 405 14.94 -10.09 0.02
N ARG A 406 14.46 -11.27 0.39
CA ARG A 406 14.02 -12.30 -0.57
C ARG A 406 12.74 -11.78 -1.21
N GLY A 407 12.84 -11.18 -2.39
CA GLY A 407 11.70 -10.58 -3.10
C GLY A 407 11.77 -10.84 -4.60
N PRO A 408 10.62 -10.83 -5.30
CA PRO A 408 10.50 -11.21 -6.72
C PRO A 408 11.19 -10.25 -7.72
N TRP A 409 11.84 -9.20 -7.22
CA TRP A 409 12.48 -8.14 -8.01
C TRP A 409 13.99 -8.29 -8.16
N VAL A 410 14.60 -9.27 -7.47
CA VAL A 410 16.04 -9.52 -7.52
C VAL A 410 16.28 -10.72 -8.43
N PRO A 411 17.00 -10.56 -9.55
CA PRO A 411 17.44 -11.70 -10.35
C PRO A 411 18.26 -12.63 -9.46
N VAL A 412 17.78 -13.86 -9.28
CA VAL A 412 18.58 -14.94 -8.68
C VAL A 412 19.69 -15.23 -9.70
N ARG A 413 20.97 -15.06 -9.32
CA ARG A 413 22.06 -15.56 -10.16
C ARG A 413 21.84 -17.07 -10.36
N PRO A 414 22.00 -17.62 -11.58
CA PRO A 414 22.16 -19.06 -11.72
C PRO A 414 23.31 -19.48 -10.81
N ALA A 415 23.13 -20.55 -10.03
CA ALA A 415 24.20 -21.12 -9.24
C ALA A 415 25.39 -21.40 -10.17
N GLN A 416 26.52 -20.73 -9.94
CA GLN A 416 27.77 -21.05 -10.61
C GLN A 416 28.26 -22.37 -10.00
N GLY A 417 28.41 -23.41 -10.82
CA GLY A 417 29.03 -24.67 -10.42
C GLY A 417 28.18 -25.91 -10.69
N ALA A 418 27.92 -26.20 -11.97
CA ALA A 418 27.72 -27.58 -12.42
C ALA A 418 28.50 -27.70 -13.73
N ASP A 419 29.72 -28.21 -13.63
CA ASP A 419 30.53 -28.61 -14.78
C ASP A 419 29.73 -29.64 -15.58
N ILE A 420 29.24 -29.22 -16.75
CA ILE A 420 28.81 -30.15 -17.79
C ILE A 420 30.09 -30.69 -18.41
N VAL A 421 30.57 -31.80 -17.87
CA VAL A 421 31.57 -32.64 -18.53
C VAL A 421 30.89 -33.27 -19.74
N VAL A 422 31.10 -32.69 -20.92
CA VAL A 422 30.87 -33.36 -22.19
C VAL A 422 32.02 -34.37 -22.38
N ARG A 423 31.70 -35.66 -22.36
CA ARG A 423 32.60 -36.71 -22.88
C ARG A 423 31.87 -37.47 -23.97
N GLY A 424 32.42 -37.34 -25.18
CA GLY A 424 32.59 -38.36 -26.22
C GLY A 424 31.35 -39.12 -26.67
#